data_AF-A0A094CS35-F1
#
_entry.id   AF-A0A094CS35-F1
#
_cell.length_a   1.000
_cell.length_b   1.000
_cell.length_c   1.000
_cell.angle_alpha   90.00
_cell.angle_beta   90.00
_cell.angle_gamma   90.00
#
_symmetry.space_group_name_H-M   'P 1'
#
loop_
_entity.id
_entity.type
_entity.pdbx_description
1 polymer ?
#
loop_
_entity_poly.entity_id
_entity_poly.type
_entity_poly.pdbx_seq_one_letter_code
_entity_poly.pdbx_strand_id
1 'polypeptide(L)'
;NIFLFGNLAEDVDDLRHTHTYASPPLDPSLTAVFDFIRTSAFGPADNFAALMEAVESHGDYYLVSDDFHSYVQTQELVDVAYRDQDEWVGKCITAVARMGFFTSDRCISEYAESIWNVEPMGDLGKGE
;
A
#
# COMPACT_ATOMS: atom_id res chain seq x y z
N ASN A 1 2.72 15.03 4.02
CA ASN A 1 1.64 14.79 3.04
C ASN A 1 1.46 13.32 2.72
N ILE A 2 1.96 12.41 3.55
CA ILE A 2 1.81 10.96 3.37
C ILE A 2 1.49 10.41 4.76
N PHE A 3 0.63 9.40 4.80
CA PHE A 3 0.30 8.63 5.99
C PHE A 3 0.90 7.24 5.80
N LEU A 4 1.88 6.88 6.62
CA LEU A 4 2.56 5.59 6.57
C LEU A 4 2.06 4.73 7.73
N PHE A 5 1.95 3.43 7.51
CA PHE A 5 1.54 2.42 8.48
C PHE A 5 2.21 1.09 8.14
N GLY A 6 2.00 0.09 9.00
CA GLY A 6 2.50 -1.26 8.82
C GLY A 6 3.96 -1.43 9.22
N ASN A 7 4.40 -2.68 9.14
CA ASN A 7 5.75 -3.10 9.51
C ASN A 7 6.79 -2.75 8.43
N LEU A 8 8.06 -2.69 8.83
CA LEU A 8 9.16 -2.44 7.90
C LEU A 8 9.57 -3.74 7.20
N ALA A 9 10.15 -3.60 6.01
CA ALA A 9 10.59 -4.75 5.21
C ALA A 9 11.60 -5.65 5.95
N GLU A 10 12.39 -5.08 6.86
CA GLU A 10 13.38 -5.80 7.67
C GLU A 10 12.74 -6.71 8.74
N ASP A 11 11.52 -6.41 9.19
CA ASP A 11 10.82 -7.19 10.22
C ASP A 11 9.99 -8.34 9.63
N VAL A 12 9.75 -8.34 8.31
CA VAL A 12 8.80 -9.23 7.64
C VAL A 12 9.13 -10.71 7.84
N ASP A 13 10.40 -11.09 7.73
CA ASP A 13 10.81 -12.49 7.82
C ASP A 13 10.63 -13.05 9.24
N ASP A 14 10.91 -12.24 10.27
CA ASP A 14 10.71 -12.61 11.67
C ASP A 14 9.21 -12.73 12.02
N LEU A 15 8.38 -11.83 11.49
CA LEU A 15 6.92 -11.89 11.66
C LEU A 15 6.34 -13.15 10.98
N ARG A 16 6.75 -13.45 9.74
CA ARG A 16 6.35 -14.69 9.05
C ARG A 16 6.79 -15.95 9.79
N HIS A 17 8.01 -15.95 10.31
CA HIS A 17 8.50 -17.04 11.14
C HIS A 17 7.60 -17.22 12.37
N THR A 18 7.24 -16.13 13.04
CA THR A 18 6.33 -16.15 14.19
C THR A 18 4.96 -16.73 13.84
N HIS A 19 4.36 -16.32 12.71
CA HIS A 19 3.09 -16.88 12.25
C HIS A 19 3.15 -18.37 11.94
N THR A 20 4.29 -18.85 11.44
CA THR A 20 4.50 -20.26 11.09
C THR A 20 4.62 -21.15 12.34
N TYR A 21 5.28 -20.66 13.40
CA TYR A 21 5.66 -21.50 14.54
C TYR A 21 4.93 -21.21 15.85
N ALA A 22 4.42 -19.99 16.02
CA ALA A 22 3.78 -19.53 17.25
C ALA A 22 2.29 -19.19 17.08
N SER A 23 1.82 -18.98 15.85
CA SER A 23 0.41 -18.66 15.51
C SER A 23 -0.23 -17.66 16.48
N PRO A 24 0.25 -16.41 16.48
CA PRO A 24 -0.22 -15.39 17.42
C PRO A 24 -1.73 -15.16 17.27
N PRO A 25 -2.42 -14.76 18.37
CA PRO A 25 -3.85 -14.47 18.29
C PRO A 25 -4.09 -13.24 17.42
N LEU A 26 -5.21 -13.25 16.68
CA LEU A 26 -5.64 -12.10 15.89
C LEU A 26 -6.04 -10.91 16.77
N ASP A 27 -5.86 -9.70 16.23
CA ASP A 27 -6.44 -8.49 16.80
C ASP A 27 -7.98 -8.64 16.93
N PRO A 28 -8.58 -8.25 18.07
CA PRO A 28 -10.02 -8.39 18.29
C PRO A 28 -10.88 -7.72 17.22
N SER A 29 -10.41 -6.62 16.64
CA SER A 29 -11.13 -5.89 15.60
C SER A 29 -11.12 -6.66 14.28
N LEU A 30 -10.01 -7.32 13.94
CA LEU A 30 -9.94 -8.21 12.78
C LEU A 30 -10.79 -9.47 12.97
N THR A 31 -10.79 -10.04 14.18
CA THR A 31 -11.69 -11.15 14.53
C THR A 31 -13.15 -10.76 14.32
N ALA A 32 -13.57 -9.57 14.77
CA ALA A 32 -14.93 -9.09 14.59
C ALA A 32 -15.32 -8.93 13.10
N VAL A 33 -14.38 -8.54 12.24
CA VAL A 33 -14.60 -8.47 10.79
C VAL A 33 -14.85 -9.86 10.20
N PHE A 34 -14.01 -10.85 10.55
CA PHE A 34 -14.20 -12.22 10.08
C PHE A 34 -15.50 -12.83 10.59
N ASP A 35 -15.86 -12.60 11.85
CA ASP A 35 -17.14 -13.03 12.40
C ASP A 35 -18.32 -12.40 11.67
N PHE A 36 -18.22 -11.12 11.31
CA PHE A 36 -19.25 -10.46 10.51
C PHE A 36 -19.38 -11.07 9.11
N ILE A 37 -18.27 -11.37 8.43
CA ILE A 37 -18.28 -12.04 7.12
C ILE A 37 -18.95 -13.42 7.22
N ARG A 38 -18.68 -14.18 8.29
CA ARG A 38 -19.30 -15.49 8.54
C ARG A 38 -20.82 -15.44 8.72
N THR A 39 -21.39 -14.29 9.07
CA THR A 39 -22.85 -14.13 9.15
C THR A 39 -23.56 -14.22 7.79
N SER A 40 -22.81 -14.40 6.71
CA SER A 40 -23.32 -14.39 5.33
C SER A 40 -23.92 -13.05 4.90
N ALA A 41 -23.52 -11.95 5.56
CA ALA A 41 -23.92 -10.59 5.22
C ALA A 41 -23.58 -10.19 3.77
N PHE A 42 -22.55 -10.81 3.18
CA PHE A 42 -22.07 -10.53 1.82
C PHE A 42 -22.31 -11.70 0.84
N GLY A 43 -23.21 -12.63 1.18
CA GLY A 43 -23.42 -13.88 0.45
C GLY A 43 -22.92 -15.10 1.25
N PRO A 44 -22.94 -16.31 0.66
CA PRO A 44 -22.56 -17.54 1.37
C PRO A 44 -21.16 -17.43 1.98
N ALA A 45 -21.03 -17.67 3.30
CA ALA A 45 -19.77 -17.56 4.02
C ALA A 45 -18.65 -18.46 3.43
N ASP A 46 -19.01 -19.63 2.90
CA ASP A 46 -18.08 -20.58 2.27
C ASP A 46 -17.28 -19.96 1.11
N ASN A 47 -17.84 -18.94 0.43
CA ASN A 47 -17.14 -18.23 -0.63
C ASN A 47 -15.92 -17.44 -0.12
N PHE A 48 -15.90 -17.11 1.18
CA PHE A 48 -14.86 -16.32 1.82
C PHE A 48 -13.97 -17.15 2.75
N ALA A 49 -14.27 -18.44 2.95
CA ALA A 49 -13.54 -19.31 3.89
C ALA A 49 -12.04 -19.34 3.60
N ALA A 50 -11.65 -19.57 2.35
CA ALA A 50 -10.23 -19.62 1.96
C ALA A 50 -9.48 -18.31 2.23
N LEU A 51 -10.15 -17.15 2.13
CA LEU A 51 -9.56 -15.85 2.43
C LEU A 51 -9.30 -15.70 3.93
N MET A 52 -10.27 -16.06 4.77
CA MET A 52 -10.12 -15.98 6.23
C MET A 52 -9.12 -17.00 6.75
N GLU A 53 -9.17 -18.24 6.24
CA GLU A 53 -8.24 -19.32 6.60
C GLU A 53 -6.80 -19.00 6.20
N ALA A 54 -6.57 -18.25 5.11
CA ALA A 54 -5.23 -17.82 4.73
C ALA A 54 -4.55 -17.01 5.86
N VAL A 55 -5.33 -16.20 6.57
CA VAL A 55 -4.88 -15.38 7.69
C VAL A 55 -4.91 -16.16 9.00
N GLU A 56 -6.00 -16.87 9.30
CA GLU A 56 -6.20 -17.55 10.59
C GLU A 56 -5.36 -18.82 10.77
N SER A 57 -5.10 -19.55 9.68
CA SER A 57 -4.63 -20.95 9.77
C SER A 57 -3.44 -21.26 8.87
N HIS A 58 -3.17 -20.43 7.84
CA HIS A 58 -2.07 -20.67 6.89
C HIS A 58 -0.94 -19.65 7.01
N GLY A 59 -0.75 -19.13 8.23
CA GLY A 59 0.43 -18.36 8.62
C GLY A 59 0.49 -16.93 8.09
N ASP A 60 -0.65 -16.37 7.65
CA ASP A 60 -0.82 -14.96 7.30
C ASP A 60 0.40 -14.35 6.57
N TYR A 61 0.79 -14.97 5.44
CA TYR A 61 2.07 -14.67 4.79
C TYR A 61 2.26 -13.20 4.37
N TYR A 62 1.14 -12.48 4.20
CA TYR A 62 1.12 -11.06 3.83
C TYR A 62 0.94 -10.13 5.03
N LEU A 63 1.00 -10.65 6.25
CA LEU A 63 0.98 -9.89 7.51
C LEU A 63 -0.26 -9.00 7.65
N VAL A 64 -1.41 -9.50 7.17
CA VAL A 64 -2.68 -8.77 7.24
C VAL A 64 -3.02 -8.47 8.68
N SER A 65 -2.85 -9.45 9.57
CA SER A 65 -3.13 -9.33 10.99
C SER A 65 -2.18 -8.39 11.72
N ASP A 66 -0.88 -8.41 11.40
CA ASP A 66 0.10 -7.52 12.03
C ASP A 66 -0.11 -6.05 11.65
N ASP A 67 -0.44 -5.79 10.38
CA ASP A 67 -0.61 -4.43 9.89
C ASP A 67 -2.02 -3.87 10.16
N PHE A 68 -3.03 -4.73 10.39
CA PHE A 68 -4.44 -4.33 10.48
C PHE A 68 -4.69 -3.19 11.47
N HIS A 69 -4.16 -3.31 12.68
CA HIS A 69 -4.39 -2.31 13.72
C HIS A 69 -3.81 -0.95 13.34
N SER A 70 -2.55 -0.94 12.89
CA SER A 70 -1.86 0.28 12.48
C SER A 70 -2.52 0.92 11.25
N TYR A 71 -3.05 0.11 10.34
CA TYR A 71 -3.83 0.55 9.19
C TYR A 71 -5.10 1.26 9.64
N VAL A 72 -5.91 0.66 10.51
CA VAL A 72 -7.16 1.25 11.02
C VAL A 72 -6.89 2.57 11.74
N GLN A 73 -5.91 2.60 12.65
CA GLN A 73 -5.50 3.84 13.33
C GLN A 73 -5.08 4.94 12.33
N THR A 74 -4.37 4.54 11.28
CA THR A 74 -3.94 5.50 10.25
C THR A 74 -5.11 6.01 9.42
N GLN A 75 -6.12 5.18 9.13
CA GLN A 75 -7.37 5.63 8.51
C GLN A 75 -8.11 6.63 9.41
N GLU A 76 -8.14 6.42 10.73
CA GLU A 76 -8.72 7.41 11.65
C GLU A 76 -7.98 8.76 11.60
N LEU A 77 -6.64 8.74 11.48
CA LEU A 77 -5.86 9.96 11.28
C LEU A 77 -6.18 10.63 9.94
N VAL A 78 -6.41 9.86 8.88
CA VAL A 78 -6.85 10.39 7.58
C VAL A 78 -8.22 11.05 7.71
N ASP A 79 -9.18 10.42 8.39
CA ASP A 79 -10.51 10.99 8.64
C ASP A 79 -10.44 12.31 9.42
N VAL A 80 -9.59 12.38 10.44
CA VAL A 80 -9.37 13.61 11.21
C VAL A 80 -8.73 14.68 10.33
N ALA A 81 -7.68 14.34 9.59
CA ALA A 81 -6.99 15.28 8.72
C ALA A 81 -7.89 15.81 7.58
N TYR A 82 -8.81 14.97 7.09
CA TYR A 82 -9.74 15.37 6.04
C TYR A 82 -10.79 16.37 6.54
N ARG A 83 -11.09 16.43 7.84
CA ARG A 83 -12.05 17.43 8.36
C ARG A 83 -11.54 18.87 8.24
N ASP A 84 -10.22 19.06 8.27
CA ASP A 84 -9.59 20.35 7.96
C ASP A 84 -9.33 20.44 6.45
N GLN A 85 -10.28 21.03 5.73
CA GLN A 85 -10.22 21.12 4.27
C GLN A 85 -9.08 22.03 3.79
N ASP A 86 -8.74 23.09 4.53
CA ASP A 86 -7.68 24.02 4.13
C ASP A 86 -6.31 23.34 4.25
N GLU A 87 -6.06 22.65 5.37
CA GLU A 87 -4.83 21.87 5.53
C GLU A 87 -4.75 20.72 4.52
N TRP A 88 -5.86 20.02 4.28
CA TRP A 88 -5.93 18.93 3.30
C TRP A 88 -5.55 19.41 1.88
N VAL A 89 -6.14 20.52 1.42
CA VAL A 89 -5.80 21.12 0.12
C VAL A 89 -4.33 21.52 0.07
N GLY A 90 -3.78 22.08 1.15
CA GLY A 90 -2.36 22.38 1.27
C GLY A 90 -1.46 21.14 1.10
N LYS A 91 -1.84 20.00 1.70
CA LYS A 91 -1.15 18.72 1.53
C LYS A 91 -1.20 18.25 0.07
N CYS A 92 -2.37 18.34 -0.57
CA CYS A 92 -2.56 17.96 -1.98
C CYS A 92 -1.70 18.81 -2.93
N ILE A 93 -1.75 20.14 -2.82
CA ILE A 93 -0.96 21.05 -3.67
C ILE A 93 0.54 20.74 -3.52
N THR A 94 1.00 20.58 -2.27
CA THR A 94 2.41 20.29 -2.00
C THR A 94 2.83 18.92 -2.53
N ALA A 95 1.95 17.91 -2.48
CA ALA A 95 2.22 16.60 -3.07
C ALA A 95 2.44 16.73 -4.59
N VAL A 96 1.49 17.35 -5.30
CA VAL A 96 1.59 17.57 -6.76
C VAL A 96 2.83 18.36 -7.14
N ALA A 97 3.12 19.45 -6.42
CA ALA A 97 4.30 20.30 -6.68
C ALA A 97 5.64 19.57 -6.54
N ARG A 98 5.68 18.43 -5.82
CA ARG A 98 6.89 17.63 -5.58
C ARG A 98 6.99 16.38 -6.46
N MET A 99 6.05 16.16 -7.39
CA MET A 99 6.04 14.96 -8.25
C MET A 99 7.04 15.00 -9.41
N GLY A 100 7.73 16.12 -9.66
CA GLY A 100 8.59 16.31 -10.84
C GLY A 100 9.72 15.30 -11.03
N PHE A 101 10.20 14.67 -9.94
CA PHE A 101 11.19 13.59 -10.04
C PHE A 101 10.62 12.31 -10.66
N PHE A 102 9.33 12.03 -10.48
CA PHE A 102 8.70 10.76 -10.89
C PHE A 102 8.19 10.77 -12.34
N THR A 103 8.59 11.73 -13.16
CA THR A 103 8.20 11.78 -14.57
C THR A 103 8.85 10.66 -15.38
N SER A 104 8.14 10.14 -16.38
CA SER A 104 8.73 9.25 -17.39
C SER A 104 9.84 9.93 -18.17
N ASP A 105 9.75 11.24 -18.40
CA ASP A 105 10.76 12.00 -19.17
C ASP A 105 12.14 11.87 -18.53
N ARG A 106 12.26 12.07 -17.21
CA ARG A 106 13.49 11.80 -16.45
C ARG A 106 13.98 10.36 -16.66
N CYS A 107 13.09 9.37 -16.51
CA CYS A 107 13.46 7.96 -16.69
C CYS A 107 14.00 7.70 -18.10
N ILE A 108 13.34 8.21 -19.15
CA ILE A 108 13.76 8.03 -20.53
C ILE A 108 15.09 8.72 -20.79
N SER A 109 15.31 9.93 -20.27
CA SER A 109 16.60 10.62 -20.37
C SER A 109 17.74 9.82 -19.72
N GLU A 110 17.52 9.27 -18.52
CA GLU A 110 18.54 8.43 -17.84
C GLU A 110 18.86 7.16 -18.62
N TYR A 111 17.86 6.49 -19.18
CA TYR A 111 18.07 5.32 -20.05
C TYR A 111 18.80 5.70 -21.35
N ALA A 112 18.43 6.82 -21.97
CA ALA A 112 19.06 7.30 -23.20
C ALA A 112 20.55 7.57 -23.00
N GLU A 113 20.92 8.25 -21.91
CA GLU A 113 22.30 8.61 -21.58
C GLU A 113 23.11 7.41 -21.08
N SER A 114 22.58 6.66 -20.10
CA SER A 114 23.39 5.68 -19.34
C SER A 114 23.37 4.27 -19.91
N ILE A 115 22.40 3.93 -20.77
CA ILE A 115 22.21 2.55 -21.26
C ILE A 115 22.21 2.50 -22.79
N TRP A 116 21.37 3.29 -23.45
CA TRP A 116 21.19 3.21 -24.90
C TRP A 116 22.23 4.00 -25.67
N ASN A 117 22.83 5.02 -25.04
CA ASN A 117 23.78 5.94 -25.66
C ASN A 117 23.21 6.58 -26.94
N VAL A 118 22.00 7.13 -26.82
CA VAL A 118 21.26 7.80 -27.90
C VAL A 118 20.95 9.24 -27.51
N GLU A 119 20.94 10.12 -28.52
CA GLU A 119 20.67 11.55 -28.36
C GLU A 119 19.35 11.93 -29.04
N PRO A 120 18.66 12.98 -28.57
CA PRO A 120 17.50 13.54 -29.27
C PRO A 120 17.89 13.91 -30.71
N MET A 121 17.15 13.38 -31.69
CA MET A 121 17.28 13.83 -33.06
C MET A 121 16.60 15.20 -33.17
N GLY A 122 17.38 16.25 -33.42
CA GLY A 122 16.83 17.59 -33.69
C GLY A 122 15.90 17.57 -34.90
N ASP A 123 15.06 18.60 -35.02
CA ASP A 123 14.16 18.73 -36.16
C ASP A 123 14.97 18.74 -37.48
N LEU A 124 14.71 17.76 -38.34
CA LEU A 124 15.20 17.77 -39.72
C LEU A 124 14.53 18.94 -40.42
N GLY A 125 15.19 20.11 -40.39
CA GLY A 125 14.76 21.28 -41.13
C GLY A 125 14.35 20.84 -42.53
N LYS A 126 13.11 21.13 -42.91
CA LYS A 126 12.62 20.89 -44.27
C LYS A 126 13.62 21.57 -45.21
N GLY A 127 14.40 20.76 -45.92
CA GLY A 127 15.30 21.26 -46.95
C GLY A 127 14.49 22.07 -47.96
N GLU A 128 14.87 23.33 -48.12
CA GLU A 128 14.58 24.10 -49.34
C GLU A 128 15.38 23.53 -50.52
#